data_AF-A0A7V4ZRC1-F1
#
_entry.id   AF-A0A7V4ZRC1-F1
#
_cell.length_a   1.000
_cell.length_b   1.000
_cell.length_c   1.000
_cell.angle_alpha   90.00
_cell.angle_beta   90.00
_cell.angle_gamma   90.00
#
_symmetry.space_group_name_H-M   'P 1'
#
loop_
_entity.id
_entity.type
_entity.pdbx_description
1 polymer ?
#
loop_
_entity_poly.entity_id
_entity_poly.type
_entity_poly.pdbx_seq_one_letter_code
_entity_poly.pdbx_strand_id
1 'polypeptide(L)'
;MANQMKETIQRLAQQLTDDESLPTDQKVKLLENLQKLSPPLQSDRWIFRLVVGFLGITVLLTVIGGFYLSIKTAATIPEGLIALGSAAVGALAGLLAPSPMGR
;
A
#
# COMPACT_ATOMS: atom_id res chain seq x y z
N MET A 1 -0.67 -5.08 -21.76
CA MET A 1 0.74 -4.72 -22.03
C MET A 1 1.60 -4.64 -20.76
N ALA A 2 1.12 -4.05 -19.65
CA ALA A 2 1.92 -3.92 -18.42
C ALA A 2 2.38 -5.27 -17.78
N ASN A 3 1.54 -6.32 -17.83
CA ASN A 3 1.91 -7.63 -17.28
C ASN A 3 3.06 -8.31 -18.03
N GLN A 4 3.11 -8.18 -19.36
CA GLN A 4 4.16 -8.77 -20.18
C GLN A 4 5.53 -8.14 -19.88
N MET A 5 5.56 -6.81 -19.66
CA MET A 5 6.79 -6.10 -19.31
C MET A 5 7.33 -6.51 -17.92
N LYS A 6 6.44 -6.76 -16.96
CA LYS A 6 6.82 -7.23 -15.63
C LYS A 6 7.45 -8.63 -15.67
N GLU A 7 6.87 -9.54 -16.45
CA GLU A 7 7.38 -10.91 -16.63
C GLU A 7 8.74 -10.93 -17.33
N THR A 8 8.94 -10.08 -18.35
CA THR A 8 10.23 -9.98 -19.06
C THR A 8 11.34 -9.45 -18.14
N ILE A 9 11.05 -8.43 -17.31
CA ILE A 9 12.02 -7.88 -16.35
C ILE A 9 12.39 -8.93 -15.28
N GLN A 10 11.42 -9.73 -14.82
CA GLN A 10 11.68 -10.80 -13.85
C GLN A 10 12.55 -11.92 -14.43
N ARG A 11 12.30 -12.31 -15.70
CA ARG A 11 13.13 -13.31 -16.40
C ARG A 11 14.55 -12.82 -16.62
N LEU A 12 14.72 -11.55 -17.00
CA LEU A 12 16.04 -10.92 -17.15
C LEU A 12 16.79 -10.86 -15.80
N ALA A 13 16.10 -10.52 -14.71
CA ALA A 13 16.70 -10.50 -13.37
C ALA A 13 17.13 -11.90 -12.89
N GLN A 14 16.34 -12.94 -13.19
CA GLN A 14 16.70 -14.32 -12.90
C GLN A 14 17.90 -14.78 -13.72
N GLN A 15 17.91 -14.51 -15.04
CA GLN A 15 19.05 -14.85 -15.89
C GLN A 15 20.36 -14.15 -15.46
N LEU A 16 20.28 -12.90 -14.98
CA LEU A 16 21.44 -12.17 -14.46
C LEU A 16 21.92 -12.66 -13.08
N THR A 17 21.02 -13.30 -12.31
CA THR A 17 21.34 -13.89 -11.00
C THR A 17 22.04 -15.24 -11.17
N ASP A 18 21.58 -16.06 -12.13
CA ASP A 18 22.17 -17.37 -12.46
C ASP A 18 23.49 -17.27 -13.26
N ASP A 19 23.77 -16.15 -13.93
CA ASP A 19 25.02 -16.01 -14.71
C ASP A 19 26.22 -15.67 -13.81
N GLU A 20 27.06 -16.67 -13.55
CA GLU A 20 28.27 -16.62 -12.71
C GLU A 20 29.42 -15.80 -13.36
N SER A 21 29.23 -15.28 -14.58
CA SER A 21 30.29 -14.61 -15.37
C SER A 21 30.40 -13.09 -15.20
N LEU A 22 29.50 -12.44 -14.45
CA LEU A 22 29.45 -10.98 -14.35
C LEU A 22 30.03 -10.47 -13.01
N PRO A 23 31.01 -9.53 -13.04
CA PRO A 23 31.54 -8.90 -11.84
C PRO A 23 30.43 -8.24 -11.02
N THR A 24 30.48 -8.39 -9.69
CA THR A 24 29.46 -7.92 -8.73
C THR A 24 29.07 -6.46 -8.94
N ASP A 25 30.01 -5.62 -9.37
CA ASP A 25 29.80 -4.19 -9.63
C ASP A 25 28.84 -3.90 -10.80
N GLN A 26 28.82 -4.76 -11.83
CA GLN A 26 27.88 -4.62 -12.95
C GLN A 26 26.49 -5.13 -12.58
N LYS A 27 26.40 -6.19 -11.77
CA LYS A 27 25.11 -6.71 -11.26
C LYS A 27 24.38 -5.65 -10.45
N VAL A 28 25.08 -4.92 -9.56
CA VAL A 28 24.50 -3.83 -8.76
C VAL A 28 23.98 -2.69 -9.63
N LYS A 29 24.75 -2.25 -10.63
CA LYS A 29 24.33 -1.18 -11.56
C LYS A 29 23.10 -1.56 -12.41
N LEU A 30 23.02 -2.81 -12.85
CA LEU A 30 21.89 -3.29 -13.65
C LEU A 30 20.63 -3.43 -12.81
N LEU A 31 20.73 -3.92 -11.58
CA LEU A 31 19.61 -3.96 -10.62
C LEU A 31 19.11 -2.55 -10.27
N GLU A 32 20.02 -1.59 -10.09
CA GLU A 32 19.67 -0.19 -9.84
C GLU A 32 18.91 0.43 -11.04
N ASN A 33 19.35 0.15 -12.27
CA ASN A 33 18.69 0.63 -13.48
C ASN A 33 17.31 -0.04 -13.70
N LEU A 34 17.15 -1.31 -13.37
CA LEU A 34 15.86 -2.02 -13.40
C LEU A 34 14.90 -1.50 -12.33
N GLN A 35 15.39 -1.14 -11.14
CA GLN A 35 14.59 -0.45 -10.12
C GLN A 35 14.11 0.93 -10.62
N LYS A 36 14.95 1.67 -11.35
CA LYS A 36 14.55 2.96 -11.96
C LYS A 36 13.51 2.80 -13.08
N LEU A 37 13.44 1.63 -13.72
CA LEU A 37 12.41 1.27 -14.72
C LEU A 37 11.11 0.75 -14.10
N SER A 38 11.07 0.50 -12.79
CA SER A 38 9.84 0.17 -12.09
C SER A 38 8.86 1.36 -12.17
N PRO A 39 7.56 1.14 -12.37
CA PRO A 39 6.62 2.20 -12.72
C PRO A 39 6.66 3.34 -11.67
N PRO A 40 6.73 4.61 -12.09
CA PRO A 40 6.92 5.78 -11.23
C PRO A 40 5.77 6.01 -10.22
N LEU A 41 4.70 5.22 -10.32
CA LEU A 41 3.59 5.17 -9.35
C LEU A 41 4.05 4.90 -7.92
N GLN A 42 5.17 4.19 -7.72
CA GLN A 42 5.74 3.98 -6.37
C GLN A 42 6.61 5.14 -5.88
N SER A 43 7.08 6.02 -6.76
CA SER A 43 7.95 7.14 -6.39
C SER A 43 7.15 8.36 -5.92
N ASP A 44 5.87 8.45 -6.27
CA ASP A 44 5.10 9.66 -5.99
C ASP A 44 4.51 9.64 -4.57
N ARG A 45 5.36 9.87 -3.57
CA ARG A 45 4.94 9.98 -2.17
C ARG A 45 3.84 11.02 -1.96
N TRP A 46 3.73 12.00 -2.84
CA TRP A 46 2.68 13.02 -2.78
C TRP A 46 1.32 12.45 -3.14
N ILE A 47 1.20 11.61 -4.18
CA ILE A 47 -0.09 10.98 -4.49
C ILE A 47 -0.55 10.09 -3.34
N PHE A 48 0.37 9.32 -2.75
CA PHE A 48 0.06 8.48 -1.59
C PHE A 48 -0.40 9.31 -0.37
N ARG A 49 0.33 10.39 -0.04
CA ARG A 49 -0.04 11.27 1.09
C ARG A 49 -1.36 11.99 0.86
N LEU A 50 -1.63 12.45 -0.36
CA LEU A 50 -2.89 13.11 -0.71
C LEU A 50 -4.05 12.12 -0.59
N VAL A 51 -3.94 10.94 -1.19
CA VAL A 51 -5.01 9.93 -1.14
C VAL A 51 -5.30 9.52 0.30
N VAL A 52 -4.27 9.16 1.08
CA VAL A 52 -4.45 8.77 2.48
C VAL A 52 -4.98 9.93 3.32
N GLY A 53 -4.50 11.15 3.06
CA GLY A 53 -4.97 12.37 3.73
C GLY A 53 -6.46 12.64 3.48
N PHE A 54 -6.90 12.63 2.22
CA PHE A 54 -8.32 12.80 1.88
C PHE A 54 -9.17 11.67 2.45
N LEU A 55 -8.73 10.42 2.35
CA LEU A 55 -9.46 9.28 2.90
C LEU A 55 -9.64 9.42 4.42
N GLY A 56 -8.58 9.79 5.14
CA GLY A 56 -8.60 10.02 6.58
C GLY A 56 -9.54 11.18 6.97
N ILE A 57 -9.50 12.29 6.23
CA ILE A 57 -10.40 13.43 6.45
C ILE A 57 -11.86 13.04 6.22
N THR A 58 -12.17 12.34 5.13
CA THR A 58 -13.53 11.86 4.85
C THR A 58 -14.04 10.99 5.99
N VAL A 59 -13.22 10.04 6.46
CA VAL A 59 -13.55 9.19 7.61
C VAL A 59 -13.84 10.03 8.85
N LEU A 60 -12.96 10.98 9.22
CA LEU A 60 -13.17 11.85 10.37
C LEU A 60 -14.46 12.68 10.25
N LEU A 61 -14.75 13.24 9.06
CA LEU A 61 -15.98 13.99 8.80
C LEU A 61 -17.22 13.10 8.95
N THR A 62 -17.19 11.84 8.48
CA THR A 62 -18.31 10.91 8.66
C THR A 62 -18.55 10.57 10.13
N VAL A 63 -17.49 10.41 10.93
CA VAL A 63 -17.60 10.15 12.37
C VAL A 63 -18.20 11.35 13.09
N ILE A 64 -17.68 12.55 12.84
CA ILE A 64 -18.15 13.80 13.47
C ILE A 64 -19.60 14.10 13.05
N GLY A 65 -19.92 13.96 11.76
CA GLY A 65 -21.27 14.18 11.24
C GLY A 65 -22.29 13.19 11.81
N GLY A 66 -21.93 11.90 11.86
CA GLY A 66 -22.77 10.86 12.47
C GLY A 66 -22.99 11.08 13.97
N PHE A 67 -21.94 11.50 14.68
CA PHE A 67 -22.02 11.82 16.11
C PHE A 67 -22.91 13.05 16.37
N TYR A 68 -22.76 14.11 15.57
CA TYR A 68 -23.60 15.30 15.67
C TYR A 68 -25.08 14.98 15.41
N LEU A 69 -25.36 14.15 14.40
CA LEU A 69 -26.72 13.74 14.05
C LEU A 69 -27.35 12.86 15.13
N SER A 70 -26.57 11.96 15.74
CA SER A 70 -27.03 11.09 16.83
C SER A 70 -27.42 11.91 18.08
N ILE A 71 -26.63 12.92 18.45
CA ILE A 71 -26.96 13.81 19.57
C ILE A 71 -28.23 14.62 19.30
N LYS A 72 -28.37 15.16 18.08
CA LYS A 72 -29.53 16.01 17.70
C LYS A 72 -30.84 15.23 17.65
N THR A 73 -30.80 13.98 17.24
CA THR A 73 -32.00 13.18 16.92
C THR A 73 -32.33 12.18 18.04
N ALA A 74 -31.52 12.11 19.11
CA ALA A 74 -31.55 11.02 20.11
C ALA A 74 -31.56 9.62 19.47
N ALA A 75 -31.06 9.53 18.24
CA ALA A 75 -31.02 8.30 17.47
C ALA A 75 -29.85 7.45 17.97
N THR A 76 -30.07 6.14 18.03
CA THR A 76 -29.04 5.14 18.31
C THR A 76 -27.79 5.41 17.48
N ILE A 77 -26.62 5.16 18.06
CA ILE A 77 -25.33 5.36 17.38
C ILE A 77 -25.41 4.66 16.01
N PRO A 78 -25.13 5.36 14.91
CA PRO A 78 -25.23 4.77 13.58
C PRO A 78 -24.34 3.53 13.46
N GLU A 79 -24.89 2.42 12.99
CA GLU A 79 -24.12 1.17 12.79
C GLU A 79 -22.89 1.39 11.90
N GLY A 80 -22.98 2.33 10.96
CA GLY A 80 -21.85 2.74 10.13
C GLY A 80 -20.66 3.29 10.92
N LEU A 81 -20.88 3.96 12.06
CA LEU A 81 -19.80 4.42 12.94
C LEU A 81 -19.08 3.24 13.58
N ILE A 82 -19.83 2.24 14.04
CA ILE A 82 -19.31 1.03 14.69
C ILE A 82 -18.52 0.21 13.67
N ALA A 83 -19.08 -0.01 12.48
CA ALA A 83 -18.43 -0.73 11.40
C ALA A 83 -17.11 -0.07 10.96
N LEU A 84 -17.09 1.26 10.91
CA LEU A 84 -15.89 2.02 10.57
C LEU A 84 -14.81 1.93 11.65
N GLY A 85 -15.19 1.94 12.93
CA GLY A 85 -14.28 1.65 14.05
C GLY A 85 -13.69 0.24 13.98
N SER A 86 -14.51 -0.77 13.70
CA SER A 86 -14.05 -2.16 13.53
C SER A 86 -13.10 -2.32 12.35
N ALA A 87 -13.38 -1.64 11.23
CA ALA A 87 -12.49 -1.63 10.07
C ALA A 87 -11.12 -1.00 10.39
N ALA A 88 -11.10 0.09 11.16
CA ALA A 88 -9.85 0.72 11.61
C ALA A 88 -9.02 -0.22 12.51
N VAL A 89 -9.66 -0.92 13.45
CA VAL A 89 -9.00 -1.93 14.28
C VAL A 89 -8.46 -3.08 13.42
N GLY A 90 -9.23 -3.55 12.43
CA GLY A 90 -8.79 -4.58 11.49
C GLY A 90 -7.57 -4.16 10.67
N ALA A 91 -7.52 -2.90 10.21
CA ALA A 91 -6.37 -2.36 9.49
C ALA A 91 -5.12 -2.26 10.39
N LEU A 92 -5.28 -1.82 11.65
CA LEU A 92 -4.18 -1.81 12.62
C LEU A 92 -3.68 -3.22 12.93
N ALA A 93 -4.59 -4.17 13.11
CA ALA A 93 -4.24 -5.58 13.29
C ALA A 93 -3.48 -6.13 12.07
N GLY A 94 -3.90 -5.79 10.85
CA GLY A 94 -3.20 -6.17 9.62
C GLY A 94 -1.79 -5.58 9.51
N LEU A 95 -1.57 -4.34 9.96
CA LEU A 95 -0.24 -3.71 9.98
C LEU A 95 0.69 -4.33 11.05
N LEU A 96 0.13 -4.69 12.21
CA LEU A 96 0.87 -5.23 13.34
C LEU A 96 0.99 -6.76 13.32
N ALA A 97 0.27 -7.43 12.42
CA ALA A 97 0.38 -8.87 12.25
C ALA A 97 1.81 -9.23 11.85
N PRO A 98 2.49 -10.13 12.59
CA PRO A 98 3.83 -10.56 12.22
C PRO A 98 3.79 -11.22 10.84
N SER A 99 4.80 -10.96 10.02
CA SER A 99 4.91 -11.63 8.74
C SER A 99 5.00 -13.15 8.98
N PRO A 100 4.23 -13.97 8.24
CA PRO A 100 4.29 -15.41 8.41
C PRO A 100 5.73 -15.85 8.10
N MET A 101 6.44 -16.27 9.14
CA MET A 101 7.73 -16.95 8.99
C MET A 101 7.43 -18.30 8.35
N GLY A 102 7.53 -18.34 7.02
CA GLY A 102 7.43 -19.57 6.25
C GLY A 102 8.43 -20.58 6.80
N ARG A 103 7.91 -21.69 7.30
CA ARG A 103 8.68 -22.88 7.63
C ARG A 103 8.75 -23.78 6.40
#